data_AF-A0A731SBS7-F1
#
_entry.id   AF-A0A731SBS7-F1
#
_cell.length_a   1.000
_cell.length_b   1.000
_cell.length_c   1.000
_cell.angle_alpha   90.00
_cell.angle_beta   90.00
_cell.angle_gamma   90.00
#
_symmetry.space_group_name_H-M   'P 1'
#
loop_
_entity.id
_entity.type
_entity.pdbx_description
1 polymer ?
#
loop_
_entity_poly.entity_id
_entity_poly.type
_entity_poly.pdbx_seq_one_letter_code
_entity_poly.pdbx_strand_id
1 'polypeptide(L)'
;MFYALYFEIHHLVASAALGFARVAPIFFFLPFLNSGVLSGAPRNAIIILVALGVWPHALNEAPPFLSVAMIPLVLQEAAVGVMLGCLLSWPFWVMHALGCIIDNQRGATL
;
A
#
# COMPACT_ATOMS: atom_id res chain seq x y z
N MET A 1 8.93 -30.78 13.95
CA MET A 1 9.47 -29.40 14.09
C MET A 1 9.57 -28.69 12.75
N PHE A 2 10.34 -29.19 11.76
CA PHE A 2 10.45 -28.54 10.42
C PHE A 2 9.14 -28.38 9.64
N TYR A 3 8.25 -29.39 9.69
CA TYR A 3 6.95 -29.31 9.00
C TYR A 3 6.03 -28.22 9.55
N ALA A 4 6.05 -27.96 10.87
CA ALA A 4 5.23 -26.91 11.47
C ALA A 4 5.73 -25.52 11.04
N LEU A 5 7.05 -25.30 11.12
CA LEU A 5 7.68 -24.06 10.69
C LEU A 5 7.39 -23.74 9.22
N TYR A 6 7.37 -24.76 8.35
CA TYR A 6 7.01 -24.59 6.95
C TYR A 6 5.63 -23.95 6.78
N PHE A 7 4.59 -24.49 7.44
CA PHE A 7 3.23 -23.93 7.32
C PHE A 7 3.13 -22.54 7.94
N GLU A 8 3.77 -22.32 9.09
CA GLU A 8 3.80 -20.99 9.74
C GLU A 8 4.37 -19.92 8.82
N ILE A 9 5.50 -20.19 8.15
CA ILE A 9 6.10 -19.24 7.20
C ILE A 9 5.13 -18.95 6.04
N HIS A 10 4.41 -19.94 5.53
CA HIS A 10 3.47 -19.73 4.43
C HIS A 10 2.28 -18.86 4.85
N HIS A 11 1.75 -19.06 6.06
CA HIS A 11 0.68 -18.21 6.60
C HIS A 11 1.17 -16.78 6.86
N LEU A 12 2.39 -16.62 7.39
CA LEU A 12 3.00 -15.31 7.59
C LEU A 12 3.18 -14.56 6.27
N VAL A 13 3.67 -15.24 5.23
CA VAL A 13 3.85 -14.65 3.89
C VAL A 13 2.50 -14.31 3.26
N ALA A 14 1.47 -15.15 3.43
CA ALA A 14 0.12 -14.85 2.94
C ALA A 14 -0.48 -13.60 3.61
N SER A 15 -0.40 -13.51 4.94
CA SER A 15 -0.83 -12.34 5.71
C SER A 15 -0.06 -11.08 5.32
N ALA A 16 1.26 -11.17 5.18
CA ALA A 16 2.10 -10.06 4.74
C ALA A 16 1.75 -9.60 3.32
N ALA A 17 1.40 -10.52 2.42
CA ALA A 17 0.98 -10.17 1.06
C ALA A 17 -0.36 -9.40 1.04
N LEU A 18 -1.33 -9.77 1.89
CA LEU A 18 -2.59 -9.04 2.03
C LEU A 18 -2.37 -7.65 2.65
N GLY A 19 -1.54 -7.56 3.70
CA GLY A 19 -1.16 -6.28 4.30
C GLY A 19 -0.45 -5.37 3.29
N PHE A 20 0.46 -5.93 2.49
CA PHE A 20 1.12 -5.21 1.41
C PHE A 20 0.12 -4.72 0.36
N ALA A 21 -0.83 -5.56 -0.05
CA ALA A 21 -1.86 -5.20 -1.03
C ALA A 21 -2.68 -3.98 -0.57
N ARG A 22 -2.99 -3.85 0.73
CA ARG A 22 -3.67 -2.69 1.32
C ARG A 22 -2.79 -1.45 1.39
N VAL A 23 -1.54 -1.59 1.85
CA VAL A 23 -0.70 -0.42 2.18
C VAL A 23 0.04 0.12 0.95
N ALA A 24 0.41 -0.73 -0.01
CA ALA A 24 1.20 -0.31 -1.17
C ALA A 24 0.52 0.79 -2.01
N PRO A 25 -0.78 0.74 -2.33
CA PRO A 25 -1.44 1.82 -3.05
C PRO A 25 -1.36 3.16 -2.31
N ILE A 26 -1.45 3.18 -0.97
CA ILE A 26 -1.33 4.42 -0.20
C ILE A 26 0.02 5.11 -0.47
N PHE A 27 1.11 4.33 -0.50
CA PHE A 27 2.46 4.83 -0.80
C PHE A 27 2.58 5.31 -2.25
N PHE A 28 1.90 4.66 -3.19
CA PHE A 28 1.95 5.06 -4.60
C PHE A 28 1.21 6.37 -4.86
N PHE A 29 0.11 6.60 -4.14
CA PHE A 29 -0.73 7.79 -4.29
C PHE A 29 -0.23 8.99 -3.50
N LEU A 30 0.40 8.80 -2.32
CA LEU A 30 0.87 9.91 -1.49
C LEU A 30 2.07 10.63 -2.16
N PRO A 31 1.99 11.95 -2.43
CA PRO A 31 3.01 12.65 -3.21
C PRO A 31 4.43 12.58 -2.64
N PHE A 32 4.59 12.45 -1.31
CA PHE A 32 5.89 12.40 -0.64
C PHE A 32 6.43 10.97 -0.40
N LEU A 33 5.64 9.93 -0.69
CA LEU A 33 6.05 8.52 -0.57
C LEU A 33 6.11 7.80 -1.92
N ASN A 34 5.68 8.46 -2.99
CA ASN A 34 5.62 7.87 -4.32
C ASN A 34 7.03 7.58 -4.89
N SER A 35 7.05 6.93 -6.06
CA SER A 35 8.29 6.54 -6.75
C SER A 35 9.24 7.69 -7.12
N GLY A 36 8.77 8.94 -7.11
CA GLY A 36 9.62 10.12 -7.32
C GLY A 36 10.48 10.47 -6.11
N VAL A 37 10.08 10.05 -4.90
CA VAL A 37 10.80 10.33 -3.64
C VAL A 37 11.40 9.06 -3.04
N LEU A 38 10.63 7.98 -2.99
CA LEU A 38 11.03 6.70 -2.39
C LEU A 38 10.81 5.56 -3.40
N SER A 39 11.91 4.98 -3.90
CA SER A 39 11.87 4.00 -4.99
C SER A 39 12.58 2.69 -4.64
N GLY A 40 12.27 1.64 -5.40
CA GLY A 40 12.93 0.34 -5.29
C GLY A 40 12.68 -0.39 -3.96
N ALA A 41 13.70 -1.11 -3.50
CA ALA A 41 13.63 -2.00 -2.34
C ALA A 41 13.31 -1.28 -1.01
N PRO A 42 13.87 -0.10 -0.69
CA PRO A 42 13.54 0.61 0.56
C PRO A 42 12.05 0.91 0.72
N ARG A 43 11.38 1.29 -0.38
CA ARG A 43 9.93 1.53 -0.37
C ARG A 43 9.17 0.28 0.05
N ASN A 44 9.46 -0.85 -0.61
CA ASN A 44 8.75 -2.10 -0.36
C ASN A 44 9.01 -2.60 1.07
N ALA A 45 10.22 -2.43 1.59
CA ALA A 45 10.54 -2.75 2.98
C ALA A 45 9.70 -1.92 3.97
N ILE A 46 9.61 -0.60 3.76
CA ILE A 46 8.79 0.28 4.61
C ILE A 46 7.30 -0.09 4.51
N ILE A 47 6.79 -0.36 3.30
CA ILE A 47 5.40 -0.80 3.12
C ILE A 47 5.12 -2.06 3.95
N ILE A 48 6.00 -3.06 3.91
CA ILE A 48 5.83 -4.30 4.69
C ILE A 48 5.88 -4.01 6.19
N LEU A 49 6.82 -3.19 6.67
CA LEU A 49 6.91 -2.82 8.08
C LEU A 49 5.64 -2.10 8.57
N VAL A 50 5.13 -1.16 7.78
CA VAL A 50 3.88 -0.46 8.09
C VAL A 50 2.70 -1.44 8.05
N ALA A 51 2.62 -2.30 7.03
CA ALA A 51 1.58 -3.31 6.90
C ALA A 51 1.53 -4.22 8.12
N LEU A 52 2.67 -4.71 8.61
CA LEU A 52 2.75 -5.53 9.82
C LEU A 52 2.29 -4.77 11.07
N GLY A 53 2.60 -3.48 11.17
CA GLY A 53 2.21 -2.66 12.32
C GLY A 53 0.72 -2.30 12.35
N VAL A 54 0.06 -2.20 11.19
CA VAL A 54 -1.36 -1.81 11.10
C VAL A 54 -2.30 -2.97 10.78
N TRP A 55 -1.78 -4.18 10.60
CA TRP A 55 -2.58 -5.36 10.26
C TRP A 55 -3.52 -5.72 11.41
N PRO A 56 -4.85 -5.68 11.21
CA PRO A 56 -5.79 -5.81 12.32
C PRO A 56 -6.17 -7.27 12.64
N HIS A 57 -5.74 -8.24 11.82
CA HIS A 57 -6.11 -9.65 11.95
C HIS A 57 -4.95 -10.48 12.52
N ALA A 58 -5.24 -11.65 13.08
CA ALA A 58 -4.17 -12.55 13.48
C ALA A 58 -3.43 -13.07 12.24
N LEU A 59 -2.10 -13.24 12.34
CA LEU A 59 -1.26 -13.64 11.21
C LEU A 59 -1.54 -15.05 10.67
N ASN A 60 -2.31 -15.85 11.41
CA ASN A 60 -2.66 -17.23 11.06
C ASN A 60 -4.06 -17.35 10.41
N GLU A 61 -4.79 -16.25 10.27
CA GLU A 61 -6.14 -16.24 9.69
C GLU A 61 -6.16 -16.16 8.15
N ALA A 62 -5.01 -15.85 7.54
CA ALA A 62 -4.91 -15.81 6.08
C ALA A 62 -5.12 -17.22 5.49
N PRO A 63 -5.86 -17.33 4.37
CA PRO A 63 -5.93 -18.57 3.62
C PRO A 63 -4.55 -19.08 3.23
N PRO A 64 -4.41 -20.38 2.91
CA PRO A 64 -3.15 -20.92 2.44
C PRO A 64 -2.58 -20.09 1.28
N PHE A 65 -1.28 -19.87 1.33
CA PHE A 65 -0.54 -19.15 0.30
C PHE A 65 -0.81 -19.77 -1.08
N LEU A 66 -1.07 -18.94 -2.08
CA LEU A 66 -1.45 -19.33 -3.46
C LEU A 66 -2.78 -20.09 -3.58
N SER A 67 -3.62 -20.15 -2.55
CA SER A 67 -4.98 -20.67 -2.73
C SER A 67 -5.82 -19.74 -3.61
N VAL A 68 -6.80 -20.31 -4.33
CA VAL A 68 -7.74 -19.53 -5.17
C VAL A 68 -8.48 -18.46 -4.35
N ALA A 69 -8.70 -18.70 -3.05
CA ALA A 69 -9.32 -17.75 -2.14
C ALA A 69 -8.50 -16.46 -1.94
N MET A 70 -7.18 -16.48 -2.19
CA MET A 70 -6.33 -15.28 -2.09
C MET A 70 -6.65 -14.24 -3.16
N ILE A 71 -7.12 -14.65 -4.34
CA ILE A 71 -7.37 -13.73 -5.45
C ILE A 71 -8.40 -12.65 -5.08
N PRO A 72 -9.63 -12.98 -4.64
CA PRO A 72 -10.61 -11.97 -4.26
C PRO A 72 -10.17 -11.15 -3.05
N LEU A 73 -9.43 -11.74 -2.10
CA LEU A 73 -8.91 -11.02 -0.93
C LEU A 73 -7.86 -9.98 -1.32
N VAL A 74 -6.88 -10.33 -2.15
CA VAL A 74 -5.86 -9.39 -2.63
C VAL A 74 -6.52 -8.24 -3.39
N LEU A 75 -7.52 -8.53 -4.23
CA LEU A 75 -8.27 -7.50 -4.96
C LEU A 75 -9.03 -6.57 -4.01
N GLN A 76 -9.70 -7.13 -2.99
CA GLN A 76 -10.40 -6.35 -1.99
C GLN A 76 -9.45 -5.45 -1.21
N GLU A 77 -8.33 -6.00 -0.74
CA GLU A 77 -7.32 -5.25 0.01
C GLU A 77 -6.68 -4.15 -0.82
N ALA A 78 -6.37 -4.42 -2.09
CA ALA A 78 -5.90 -3.41 -3.04
C ALA A 78 -6.94 -2.32 -3.29
N ALA A 79 -8.22 -2.66 -3.43
CA ALA A 79 -9.29 -1.68 -3.60
C ALA A 79 -9.42 -0.77 -2.37
N VAL A 80 -9.38 -1.34 -1.16
CA VAL A 80 -9.34 -0.57 0.10
C VAL A 80 -8.11 0.33 0.14
N GLY A 81 -6.94 -0.18 -0.24
CA GLY A 81 -5.71 0.60 -0.33
C GLY A 81 -5.81 1.79 -1.28
N VAL A 82 -6.42 1.60 -2.45
CA VAL A 82 -6.63 2.68 -3.44
C VAL A 82 -7.58 3.73 -2.87
N MET A 83 -8.70 3.32 -2.24
CA MET A 83 -9.63 4.26 -1.62
C MET A 83 -8.95 5.09 -0.53
N LEU A 84 -8.17 4.45 0.35
CA LEU A 84 -7.40 5.14 1.40
C LEU A 84 -6.33 6.05 0.80
N GLY A 85 -5.61 5.59 -0.23
CA GLY A 85 -4.61 6.38 -0.94
C GLY A 85 -5.21 7.65 -1.53
N CYS A 86 -6.32 7.55 -2.25
CA CYS A 86 -7.04 8.71 -2.78
C CYS A 86 -7.51 9.66 -1.68
N LEU A 87 -8.09 9.13 -0.60
CA LEU A 87 -8.59 9.93 0.52
C LEU A 87 -7.46 10.72 1.20
N LEU A 88 -6.33 10.07 1.49
CA LEU A 88 -5.19 10.68 2.16
C LEU A 88 -4.42 11.64 1.24
N SER A 89 -4.37 11.37 -0.06
CA SER A 89 -3.74 12.25 -1.05
C SER A 89 -4.58 13.46 -1.44
N TRP A 90 -5.89 13.42 -1.20
CA TRP A 90 -6.83 14.48 -1.58
C TRP A 90 -6.37 15.90 -1.23
N PRO A 91 -6.02 16.25 0.02
CA PRO A 91 -5.60 17.61 0.35
C PRO A 91 -4.36 18.05 -0.42
N PHE A 92 -3.41 17.15 -0.67
CA PHE A 92 -2.20 17.46 -1.43
C PHE A 92 -2.51 17.75 -2.89
N TRP A 93 -3.42 16.99 -3.49
CA TRP A 93 -3.87 17.23 -4.86
C TRP A 93 -4.59 18.57 -4.99
N VAL A 94 -5.45 18.90 -4.02
CA VAL A 94 -6.13 20.21 -4.00
C VAL A 94 -5.12 21.36 -3.92
N MET A 95 -4.16 21.27 -3.00
CA MET A 95 -3.14 22.31 -2.86
C MET A 95 -2.22 22.39 -4.08
N HIS A 96 -1.86 21.26 -4.68
CA HIS A 96 -1.07 21.23 -5.91
C HIS A 96 -1.83 21.89 -7.06
N ALA A 97 -3.10 21.54 -7.26
CA ALA A 97 -3.96 22.14 -8.28
C ALA A 97 -4.14 23.65 -8.06
N LEU A 98 -4.33 24.08 -6.81
CA LEU A 98 -4.41 25.50 -6.46
C LEU A 98 -3.12 26.25 -6.81
N GLY A 99 -1.96 25.65 -6.49
CA GLY A 99 -0.65 26.20 -6.87
C GLY A 99 -0.53 26.39 -8.38
N CYS A 100 -0.87 25.38 -9.17
CA CYS A 100 -0.87 25.46 -10.63
C CYS A 100 -1.79 26.57 -11.16
N ILE A 101 -2.98 26.76 -10.56
CA ILE A 101 -3.89 27.84 -10.96
C ILE A 101 -3.24 29.21 -10.70
N ILE A 102 -2.67 29.42 -9.51
CA ILE A 102 -2.02 30.69 -9.15
C ILE A 102 -0.83 31.00 -10.06
N ASP A 103 0.01 30.00 -10.35
CA ASP A 103 1.20 30.16 -11.20
C ASP A 103 0.80 30.49 -12.65
N ASN A 104 -0.25 29.85 -13.16
CA ASN A 104 -0.81 30.17 -14.48
C ASN A 104 -1.32 31.62 -14.55
N GLN A 105 -1.94 32.14 -13.49
CA GLN A 105 -2.41 33.54 -13.46
C GLN A 105 -1.25 34.54 -13.41
N ARG A 106 -0.11 34.16 -12.86
CA ARG A 106 1.09 35.01 -12.82
C ARG A 106 1.91 34.94 -14.11
N GLY A 107 1.54 34.08 -15.06
CA GLY A 107 2.29 33.83 -16.28
C GLY A 107 3.63 33.10 -16.04
N ALA A 108 3.79 32.41 -14.91
CA ALA A 108 5.01 31.67 -14.59
C ALA A 108 5.17 30.37 -15.41
N THR A 109 4.09 29.93 -16.05
CA THR A 109 4.00 28.70 -16.85
C THR A 109 3.88 28.95 -18.37
N LEU A 110 4.13 30.20 -18.82
CA LEU A 110 4.22 30.59 -20.23
C LEU A 110 5.68 30.63 -20.71
#